data_AF-A0A7J3TEL4-F1
#
_entry.id   AF-A0A7J3TEL4-F1
#
_cell.length_a   1.000
_cell.length_b   1.000
_cell.length_c   1.000
_cell.angle_alpha   90.00
_cell.angle_beta   90.00
_cell.angle_gamma   90.00
#
_symmetry.space_group_name_H-M   'P 1'
#
loop_
_entity.id
_entity.type
_entity.pdbx_description
1 polymer ?
#
loop_
_entity_poly.entity_id
_entity_poly.type
_entity_poly.pdbx_seq_one_letter_code
_entity_poly.pdbx_strand_id
1 'polypeptide(L)'
;MIMDLVDKIISEDRKRKYSNALVVKILLIIQIYGISYRSTEKFFNNHPDLKEVICLNEIPNFRTLSRRARMIDWHYVNAMILDLISTEKENAA
;
A
#
# COMPACT_ATOMS: atom_id res chain seq x y z
N MET A 1 -2.63 -12.37 1.02
CA MET A 1 -1.85 -12.65 -0.21
C MET A 1 -1.09 -11.43 -0.74
N ILE A 2 -1.70 -10.29 -1.10
CA ILE A 2 -0.91 -9.09 -1.53
C ILE A 2 -0.63 -8.13 -0.37
N MET A 3 -1.61 -7.91 0.52
CA MET A 3 -1.43 -6.97 1.65
C MET A 3 -0.36 -7.44 2.64
N ASP A 4 -0.34 -8.73 2.95
CA ASP A 4 0.68 -9.34 3.84
C ASP A 4 2.08 -9.26 3.22
N LEU A 5 2.15 -9.35 1.88
CA LEU A 5 3.39 -9.23 1.12
C LEU A 5 3.95 -7.81 1.19
N VAL A 6 3.08 -6.79 1.10
CA VAL A 6 3.47 -5.38 1.29
C VAL A 6 4.04 -5.16 2.70
N ASP A 7 3.44 -5.75 3.74
CA ASP A 7 3.96 -5.61 5.12
C ASP A 7 5.34 -6.24 5.29
N LYS A 8 5.61 -7.36 4.60
CA LYS A 8 6.94 -8.03 4.64
C LYS A 8 8.02 -7.22 3.93
N ILE A 9 7.69 -6.59 2.80
CA ILE A 9 8.65 -5.86 1.97
C ILE A 9 8.97 -4.49 2.57
N ILE A 10 7.95 -3.82 3.11
CA ILE A 10 8.08 -2.42 3.50
C ILE A 10 8.43 -2.31 4.97
N SER A 11 9.73 -2.31 5.25
CA SER A 11 10.27 -2.01 6.58
C SER A 11 9.95 -0.57 7.01
N GLU A 12 9.64 -0.40 8.29
CA GLU A 12 9.42 0.92 8.88
C GLU A 12 10.74 1.59 9.26
N ASP A 13 11.16 2.60 8.50
CA ASP A 13 12.36 3.37 8.87
C ASP A 13 12.19 4.21 10.15
N ARG A 14 10.97 4.68 10.47
CA ARG A 14 10.69 5.61 11.59
C ARG A 14 9.23 5.53 12.03
N LYS A 15 8.96 5.80 13.32
CA LYS A 15 7.60 6.09 13.82
C LYS A 15 7.01 7.28 13.07
N ARG A 16 6.01 7.03 12.23
CA ARG A 16 5.25 8.02 11.48
C ARG A 16 3.77 7.85 11.81
N LYS A 17 2.97 8.91 11.63
CA LYS A 17 1.50 8.83 11.77
C LYS A 17 0.90 7.75 10.86
N TYR A 18 1.44 7.60 9.66
CA TYR A 18 1.08 6.55 8.71
C TYR A 18 2.31 5.75 8.31
N SER A 19 2.29 4.44 8.51
CA SER A 19 3.36 3.54 8.09
C SER A 19 3.55 3.59 6.58
N ASN A 20 4.77 3.29 6.11
CA ASN A 20 5.01 3.18 4.67
C ASN A 20 4.13 2.07 4.06
N ALA A 21 4.02 0.93 4.76
CA ALA A 21 3.20 -0.20 4.33
C ALA A 21 1.74 0.20 4.14
N LEU A 22 1.13 0.87 5.12
CA LEU A 22 -0.26 1.34 5.01
C LEU A 22 -0.45 2.29 3.83
N VAL A 23 0.48 3.23 3.62
CA VAL A 23 0.41 4.14 2.48
C VAL A 23 0.48 3.38 1.17
N VAL A 24 1.39 2.40 1.01
CA VAL A 24 1.46 1.60 -0.22
C VAL A 24 0.20 0.79 -0.45
N LYS A 25 -0.37 0.18 0.60
CA LYS A 25 -1.66 -0.53 0.50
C LYS A 25 -2.78 0.39 -0.02
N ILE A 26 -2.87 1.61 0.51
CA ILE A 26 -3.82 2.63 0.04
C ILE A 26 -3.58 2.95 -1.44
N LEU A 27 -2.31 3.22 -1.81
CA LEU A 27 -1.94 3.58 -3.17
C LEU A 27 -2.24 2.46 -4.18
N LEU A 28 -2.00 1.20 -3.81
CA LEU A 28 -2.34 0.03 -4.63
C LEU A 28 -3.84 -0.07 -4.86
N ILE A 29 -4.65 0.03 -3.80
CA ILE A 29 -6.11 -0.04 -3.92
C ILE A 29 -6.61 1.05 -4.87
N ILE A 30 -6.25 2.31 -4.62
CA ILE A 30 -6.76 3.40 -5.46
C ILE A 30 -6.25 3.29 -6.91
N GLN A 31 -5.05 2.75 -7.14
CA GLN A 31 -4.55 2.51 -8.49
C GLN A 31 -5.35 1.42 -9.21
N ILE A 32 -5.66 0.30 -8.52
CA ILE A 32 -6.47 -0.80 -9.07
C ILE A 32 -7.87 -0.32 -9.46
N TYR A 33 -8.48 0.52 -8.62
CA TYR A 33 -9.82 1.06 -8.85
C TYR A 33 -9.84 2.35 -9.69
N GLY A 34 -8.69 2.85 -10.16
CA GLY A 34 -8.60 4.08 -10.95
C GLY A 34 -9.02 5.35 -10.19
N ILE A 35 -8.86 5.37 -8.87
CA ILE A 35 -9.28 6.45 -7.98
C ILE A 35 -8.15 7.47 -7.80
N SER A 36 -8.47 8.74 -8.00
CA SER A 36 -7.51 9.83 -7.75
C SER A 36 -7.21 10.00 -6.25
N TYR A 37 -6.03 10.55 -5.92
CA TYR A 37 -5.67 10.88 -4.52
C TYR A 37 -6.68 11.80 -3.83
N ARG A 38 -7.38 12.66 -4.58
CA ARG A 38 -8.39 13.58 -4.04
C ARG A 38 -9.69 12.86 -3.70
N SER A 39 -10.00 11.80 -4.43
CA SER A 39 -11.21 11.01 -4.27
C SER A 39 -11.05 9.88 -3.25
N THR A 40 -9.83 9.63 -2.76
CA THR A 40 -9.50 8.54 -1.84
C THR A 40 -10.38 8.54 -0.58
N GLU A 41 -10.58 9.70 0.05
CA GLU A 41 -11.41 9.80 1.26
C GLU A 41 -12.86 9.39 1.02
N LYS A 42 -13.49 9.97 -0.02
CA LYS A 42 -14.85 9.62 -0.42
C LYS A 42 -14.96 8.13 -0.79
N PHE A 43 -13.96 7.60 -1.48
CA PHE A 43 -13.93 6.19 -1.88
C PHE A 43 -13.91 5.25 -0.68
N PHE A 44 -12.94 5.41 0.23
CA PHE A 44 -12.85 4.52 1.41
C PHE A 44 -14.03 4.69 2.38
N ASN A 45 -14.65 5.87 2.46
CA ASN A 45 -15.87 6.05 3.25
C ASN A 45 -17.08 5.29 2.66
N ASN A 46 -17.10 5.07 1.35
CA ASN A 46 -18.13 4.27 0.68
C ASN A 46 -17.83 2.76 0.65
N HIS A 47 -16.60 2.36 1.02
CA HIS A 47 -16.12 0.98 1.01
C HIS A 47 -15.47 0.63 2.36
N PRO A 48 -16.27 0.49 3.44
CA PRO A 48 -15.77 0.23 4.79
C PRO A 48 -15.06 -1.14 4.90
N ASP A 49 -15.46 -2.11 4.09
CA ASP A 49 -14.81 -3.41 3.93
C ASP A 49 -13.33 -3.25 3.53
N LEU A 50 -13.03 -2.36 2.58
CA LEU A 50 -11.66 -2.08 2.18
C LEU A 50 -10.86 -1.41 3.29
N LYS A 51 -11.50 -0.58 4.13
CA LYS A 51 -10.83 0.02 5.30
C LYS A 51 -10.44 -1.05 6.32
N GLU A 52 -11.32 -2.00 6.57
CA GLU A 52 -11.08 -3.10 7.51
C GLU A 52 -9.92 -3.98 7.05
N VAL A 53 -9.88 -4.35 5.76
CA VAL A 53 -8.83 -5.19 5.16
C VAL A 53 -7.41 -4.63 5.35
N ILE A 54 -7.27 -3.30 5.39
CA ILE A 54 -5.96 -2.64 5.58
C ILE A 54 -5.82 -1.97 6.95
N CYS A 55 -6.72 -2.25 7.89
CA CYS A 55 -6.75 -1.66 9.23
C CYS A 55 -6.68 -0.11 9.22
N LEU A 56 -7.41 0.53 8.29
CA LEU A 56 -7.38 1.97 8.06
C LEU A 56 -8.31 2.72 9.03
N ASN A 57 -7.75 3.14 10.16
CA ASN A 57 -8.46 3.95 11.15
C ASN A 57 -8.71 5.40 10.69
N GLU A 58 -7.67 6.04 10.15
CA GLU A 58 -7.72 7.43 9.67
C GLU A 58 -7.22 7.49 8.23
N ILE A 59 -8.01 8.10 7.34
CA ILE A 59 -7.65 8.22 5.93
C ILE A 59 -6.65 9.38 5.77
N PRO A 60 -5.43 9.14 5.24
CA PRO A 60 -4.49 10.22 4.98
C PRO A 60 -5.06 11.16 3.92
N ASN A 61 -4.95 12.47 4.16
CA ASN A 61 -5.36 13.46 3.16
C ASN A 61 -4.56 13.34 1.86
N PHE A 62 -5.11 13.87 0.77
CA PHE A 62 -4.52 13.75 -0.57
C PHE A 62 -3.08 14.27 -0.66
N ARG A 63 -2.74 15.33 0.10
CA ARG A 63 -1.38 15.91 0.12
C ARG A 63 -0.39 14.92 0.72
N THR A 64 -0.80 14.24 1.79
CA THR A 64 -0.01 13.20 2.44
C THR A 64 0.23 12.04 1.47
N LEU A 65 -0.83 11.53 0.83
CA LEU A 65 -0.70 10.44 -0.15
C LEU A 65 0.20 10.83 -1.32
N SER A 66 -0.05 11.98 -1.96
CA SER A 66 0.73 12.47 -3.10
C SER A 66 2.21 12.69 -2.76
N ARG A 67 2.51 13.22 -1.56
CA ARG A 67 3.90 13.38 -1.13
C ARG A 67 4.55 12.02 -0.92
N ARG A 68 3.87 11.09 -0.24
CA ARG A 68 4.44 9.81 0.15
C ARG A 68 4.64 8.90 -1.06
N ALA A 69 3.73 8.91 -2.02
CA ALA A 69 3.89 8.23 -3.30
C ALA A 69 5.19 8.61 -4.02
N ARG A 70 5.62 9.88 -3.93
CA ARG A 70 6.88 10.36 -4.51
C ARG A 70 8.13 10.00 -3.70
N MET A 71 7.96 9.63 -2.43
CA MET A 71 9.07 9.26 -1.54
C MET A 71 9.31 7.75 -1.51
N ILE A 72 8.39 6.95 -2.04
CA ILE A 72 8.52 5.50 -2.10
C ILE A 72 9.41 5.17 -3.30
N ASP A 73 10.42 4.34 -3.07
CA ASP A 73 11.20 3.73 -4.15
C ASP A 73 10.40 2.58 -4.76
N TRP A 74 9.67 2.89 -5.84
CA TRP A 74 8.85 1.91 -6.55
C TRP A 74 9.67 0.85 -7.27
N HIS A 75 10.92 1.16 -7.66
CA HIS A 75 11.79 0.17 -8.28
C HIS A 75 12.20 -0.88 -7.25
N TYR A 76 12.57 -0.46 -6.05
CA TYR A 76 12.84 -1.37 -4.94
C TYR A 76 11.62 -2.22 -4.60
N VAL A 77 10.44 -1.60 -4.42
CA VAL A 77 9.20 -2.32 -4.12
C VAL A 77 8.89 -3.36 -5.21
N ASN A 78 9.00 -2.99 -6.48
CA ASN A 78 8.74 -3.89 -7.59
C ASN A 78 9.76 -5.05 -7.65
N ALA A 79 11.04 -4.77 -7.43
CA ALA A 79 12.07 -5.80 -7.39
C ALA A 79 11.80 -6.82 -6.26
N MET A 80 11.44 -6.34 -5.07
CA MET A 80 11.11 -7.19 -3.93
C MET A 80 9.84 -8.03 -4.17
N ILE A 81 8.83 -7.49 -4.86
CA ILE A 81 7.63 -8.25 -5.24
C ILE A 81 8.01 -9.39 -6.20
N LEU A 82 8.83 -9.10 -7.22
CA LEU A 82 9.27 -10.11 -8.19
C LEU A 82 10.08 -11.22 -7.53
N ASP A 83 11.02 -10.84 -6.66
CA ASP A 83 11.87 -11.78 -5.90
C ASP A 83 11.05 -12.72 -5.00
N LEU A 84 10.03 -12.17 -4.33
CA LEU A 84 9.16 -13.00 -3.51
C LEU A 84 8.32 -13.96 -4.36
N ILE A 85 7.79 -13.51 -5.50
CA ILE A 85 7.03 -14.36 -6.42
C ILE A 85 7.90 -15.47 -7.00
N SER A 86 9.17 -15.21 -7.34
CA SER A 86 10.08 -16.26 -7.80
C SER A 86 10.38 -17.26 -6.70
N THR A 87 10.62 -16.80 -5.47
CA THR A 87 10.89 -17.67 -4.32
C THR A 87 9.69 -18.56 -3.98
N GLU A 88 8.46 -18.03 -4.03
CA GLU A 88 7.25 -18.83 -3.83
C GLU A 88 7.05 -19.88 -4.92
N LYS A 89 7.40 -19.56 -6.18
CA LYS A 89 7.34 -20.53 -7.28
C LYS A 89 8.35 -21.67 -7.12
N GLU A 90 9.56 -21.37 -6.68
CA GLU A 90 10.61 -22.38 -6.45
C GLU A 90 10.24 -23.34 -5.31
N ASN A 91 9.66 -22.84 -4.23
CA ASN A 91 9.23 -23.67 -3.09
C ASN A 91 7.99 -24.54 -3.38
N ALA A 92 7.26 -24.26 -4.46
CA ALA A 92 6.09 -25.01 -4.89
C ALA A 92 6.40 -26.08 -5.95
N ALA A 93 7.64 -26.14 -6.43
CA ALA A 93 8.15 -27.10 -7.42
C ALA A 93 8.88 -28.27 -6.74
#